data_AF-A0A6I4K3R9-F1
#
_entry.id   AF-A0A6I4K3R9-F1
#
_cell.length_a   1.000
_cell.length_b   1.000
_cell.length_c   1.000
_cell.angle_alpha   90.00
_cell.angle_beta   90.00
_cell.angle_gamma   90.00
#
_symmetry.space_group_name_H-M   'P 1'
#
loop_
_entity.id
_entity.type
_entity.pdbx_description
1 polymer ?
#
loop_
_entity_poly.entity_id
_entity_poly.type
_entity_poly.pdbx_seq_one_letter_code
_entity_poly.pdbx_strand_id
1 'polypeptide(L)' 'MSALYRHYKAVTNLSPLQYQKRVRLLQVCTLLVASAKSVTTAAVEVGCESRTQFSHDYARVLDMSPARDVARILAKTRA' A
#
# COMPACT_ATOMS: atom_id res chain seq x y z
N MET A 1 -11.89 18.84 15.66
CA MET A 1 -12.12 17.91 14.53
C MET A 1 -12.75 18.67 13.37
N SER A 2 -12.16 18.62 12.18
CA SER A 2 -12.68 19.27 10.95
C SER A 2 -13.83 18.47 10.31
N ALA A 3 -14.70 19.14 9.55
CA ALA A 3 -15.74 18.50 8.74
C ALA A 3 -15.16 17.45 7.76
N LEU A 4 -13.98 17.73 7.18
CA LEU A 4 -13.27 16.79 6.31
C LEU A 4 -12.95 15.48 7.04
N TYR A 5 -12.44 15.56 8.26
CA TYR A 5 -12.11 14.38 9.06
C TYR A 5 -13.36 13.54 9.34
N ARG A 6 -14.47 14.19 9.73
CA ARG A 6 -15.74 13.50 10.02
C ARG A 6 -16.30 12.81 8.78
N HIS A 7 -16.32 13.48 7.64
CA HIS A 7 -16.77 12.86 6.38
C HIS A 7 -15.88 11.70 5.95
N TYR A 8 -14.54 11.87 5.98
CA TYR A 8 -13.62 10.79 5.63
C TYR A 8 -13.82 9.57 6.53
N LYS A 9 -13.94 9.78 7.85
CA LYS A 9 -14.16 8.68 8.79
C LYS A 9 -15.54 8.04 8.60
N ALA A 10 -16.59 8.83 8.32
CA ALA A 10 -17.92 8.29 8.08
C ALA A 10 -17.98 7.39 6.82
N VAL A 11 -17.26 7.75 5.76
CA VAL A 11 -17.29 7.02 4.48
C VAL A 11 -16.28 5.86 4.45
N THR A 12 -15.08 6.08 4.96
CA THR A 12 -13.96 5.12 4.83
C THR A 12 -13.68 4.33 6.10
N ASN A 13 -14.30 4.70 7.23
CA ASN A 13 -13.96 4.25 8.58
C ASN A 13 -12.51 4.58 9.02
N LEU A 14 -11.79 5.40 8.24
CA LEU A 14 -10.41 5.80 8.47
C LEU A 14 -10.29 7.32 8.61
N SER A 15 -9.32 7.79 9.39
CA SER A 15 -8.91 9.20 9.31
C SER A 15 -8.30 9.51 7.93
N PRO A 16 -8.34 10.77 7.45
CA PRO A 16 -7.74 11.16 6.18
C PRO A 16 -6.29 10.70 6.00
N LEU A 17 -5.46 10.80 7.05
CA LEU A 17 -4.06 10.39 7.01
C LEU A 17 -3.89 8.87 6.86
N GLN A 18 -4.72 8.08 7.57
CA GLN A 18 -4.74 6.62 7.42
C GLN A 18 -5.17 6.20 6.02
N TYR A 19 -6.16 6.88 5.46
CA TYR A 19 -6.60 6.64 4.08
C TYR A 19 -5.50 6.96 3.08
N GLN A 20 -4.87 8.12 3.18
CA GLN A 20 -3.75 8.52 2.32
C GLN A 20 -2.61 7.49 2.37
N LYS A 21 -2.26 7.02 3.58
CA LYS A 21 -1.25 5.97 3.77
C LYS A 21 -1.66 4.68 3.07
N ARG A 22 -2.92 4.26 3.20
CA ARG A 22 -3.45 3.05 2.55
C ARG A 22 -3.42 3.15 1.02
N VAL A 23 -3.80 4.30 0.45
CA VAL A 23 -3.69 4.56 -0.99
C VAL A 23 -2.24 4.46 -1.45
N ARG A 24 -1.30 5.04 -0.71
CA ARG A 24 0.14 4.97 -1.02
C ARG A 24 0.65 3.52 -1.04
N LEU A 25 0.23 2.70 -0.07
CA LEU A 25 0.58 1.26 -0.05
C LEU A 25 0.07 0.53 -1.29
N LEU A 26 -1.19 0.77 -1.69
CA LEU A 26 -1.79 0.16 -2.87
C LEU A 26 -1.10 0.59 -4.17
N GLN A 27 -0.65 1.84 -4.27
CA GLN A 27 0.12 2.30 -5.43
C GLN A 27 1.44 1.53 -5.58
N VAL A 28 2.11 1.21 -4.46
CA VAL A 28 3.30 0.35 -4.50
C VAL A 28 2.94 -1.05 -5.02
N CYS A 29 1.84 -1.66 -4.57
CA CYS A 29 1.38 -2.95 -5.10
C CYS A 29 1.22 -2.90 -6.63
N THR A 30 0.54 -1.87 -7.13
CA THR A 30 0.29 -1.69 -8.55
C THR A 30 1.60 -1.60 -9.34
N LEU A 31 2.58 -0.84 -8.84
CA LEU A 31 3.89 -0.73 -9.48
C LEU A 31 4.67 -2.05 -9.47
N LEU A 32 4.60 -2.81 -8.39
CA LEU A 32 5.26 -4.10 -8.26
C LEU A 32 4.69 -5.15 -9.21
N VAL A 33 3.38 -5.14 -9.41
CA VAL A 33 2.70 -6.05 -10.33
C VAL A 33 2.90 -5.62 -11.79
N ALA A 34 2.76 -4.32 -12.09
CA ALA A 34 2.78 -3.81 -13.46
C ALA A 34 4.18 -3.74 -14.08
N SER A 35 5.21 -3.41 -13.30
CA SER A 35 6.55 -3.15 -13.85
C SER A 35 7.57 -4.26 -13.60
N ALA A 36 7.18 -5.37 -12.96
CA ALA A 36 8.09 -6.40 -12.43
C ALA A 36 9.26 -5.81 -11.60
N LYS A 37 9.09 -4.58 -11.08
CA LYS A 37 10.11 -3.87 -10.32
C LYS A 37 10.29 -4.55 -8.96
N SER A 38 11.52 -4.49 -8.43
CA SER A 38 11.77 -4.96 -7.07
C SER A 38 11.02 -4.10 -6.04
N VAL A 39 10.67 -4.70 -4.89
CA VAL A 39 10.05 -4.01 -3.72
C VAL A 39 10.83 -2.75 -3.34
N THR A 40 12.16 -2.81 -3.45
CA THR A 40 13.07 -1.69 -3.20
C THR A 40 12.80 -0.50 -4.12
N THR A 41 12.73 -0.74 -5.43
CA THR A 41 12.58 0.31 -6.44
C THR A 41 11.21 0.98 -6.34
N ALA A 42 10.15 0.19 -6.16
CA ALA A 42 8.80 0.74 -6.04
C ALA A 42 8.60 1.56 -4.76
N ALA A 43 9.22 1.16 -3.64
CA ALA A 43 9.16 1.93 -2.40
C ALA A 43 9.84 3.30 -2.55
N VAL A 44 10.95 3.38 -3.28
CA VAL A 44 11.65 4.65 -3.56
C VAL A 44 10.81 5.56 -4.46
N GLU A 45 10.24 5.03 -5.55
CA GLU A 45 9.41 5.82 -6.49
C GLU A 45 8.16 6.42 -5.83
N VAL A 46 7.61 5.75 -4.82
CA VAL A 46 6.42 6.19 -4.10
C VAL A 46 6.76 7.13 -2.91
N GLY A 47 8.05 7.39 -2.69
CA GLY A 47 8.51 8.28 -1.63
C GLY A 47 8.35 7.68 -0.23
N CYS A 48 8.61 6.38 -0.08
CA CYS A 48 8.73 5.75 1.23
C CYS A 48 10.13 6.05 1.82
N GLU A 49 10.16 6.72 2.97
CA GLU A 49 11.41 7.06 3.66
C GLU A 49 12.16 5.84 4.21
N SER A 50 11.44 4.76 4.55
CA SER A 50 12.04 3.52 5.07
C SER A 50 11.34 2.28 4.53
N ARG A 51 12.13 1.37 3.95
CA ARG A 51 11.68 0.07 3.40
C ARG A 51 11.14 -0.86 4.49
N THR A 52 11.76 -0.85 5.67
CA THR A 52 11.36 -1.67 6.81
C THR A 52 10.03 -1.18 7.37
N GLN A 53 9.89 0.14 7.55
CA GLN A 53 8.65 0.76 8.00
C GLN A 53 7.52 0.52 7.00
N PHE A 54 7.79 0.67 5.69
CA PHE A 54 6.85 0.33 4.63
C PHE A 54 6.39 -1.13 4.72
N SER A 55 7.32 -2.08 4.87
CA SER A 55 6.98 -3.51 4.92
C SER A 55 6.10 -3.84 6.14
N HIS A 56 6.38 -3.23 7.30
CA HIS A 56 5.54 -3.36 8.49
C HIS A 56 4.15 -2.74 8.31
N ASP A 57 4.07 -1.54 7.75
CA ASP A 57 2.81 -0.87 7.50
C ASP A 57 1.94 -1.60 6.47
N TYR A 58 2.57 -2.11 5.43
CA TYR A 58 1.93 -2.94 4.42
C TYR A 58 1.34 -4.21 5.05
N ALA A 59 2.16 -4.96 5.80
CA ALA A 59 1.72 -6.19 6.44
C ALA A 59 0.59 -5.95 7.45
N ARG A 60 0.59 -4.80 8.14
CA ARG A 60 -0.50 -4.41 9.06
C ARG A 60 -1.81 -4.07 8.34
N VAL A 61 -1.74 -3.56 7.11
CA VAL A 61 -2.91 -3.06 6.37
C VAL A 61 -3.49 -4.09 5.40
N LEU A 62 -2.66 -4.98 4.88
CA LEU A 62 -3.01 -5.97 3.85
C LEU A 62 -2.83 -7.42 4.33
N ASP A 63 -2.49 -7.63 5.61
CA ASP A 63 -2.31 -8.94 6.25
C ASP A 63 -1.30 -9.87 5.56
N MET A 64 -0.45 -9.33 4.67
CA MET A 64 0.55 -10.05 3.90
C MET A 64 1.78 -9.19 3.70
N SER A 65 2.96 -9.80 3.55
CA SER A 65 4.16 -9.04 3.17
C SER A 65 4.08 -8.63 1.68
N PRO A 66 4.68 -7.49 1.30
CA PRO A 66 4.67 -7.02 -0.09
C PRO A 66 5.12 -8.08 -1.10
N ALA A 67 6.19 -8.83 -0.77
CA ALA A 67 6.74 -9.86 -1.65
C ALA A 67 5.77 -11.04 -1.86
N ARG A 68 5.11 -11.53 -0.79
CA ARG A 68 4.12 -12.61 -0.91
C ARG A 68 2.90 -12.16 -1.69
N ASP A 69 2.45 -10.94 -1.45
CA ASP A 69 1.26 -10.41 -2.09
C ASP A 69 1.47 -10.23 -3.60
N VAL A 70 2.63 -9.72 -4.02
CA VAL A 70 3.01 -9.63 -5.44
C VAL A 70 3.10 -11.02 -6.07
N ALA A 71 3.75 -11.99 -5.41
CA ALA A 71 3.82 -13.36 -5.92
C ALA A 71 2.42 -13.97 -6.12
N ARG A 72 1.50 -13.74 -5.16
CA ARG A 72 0.11 -14.17 -5.23
C ARG A 72 -0.65 -13.52 -6.39
N ILE A 73 -0.48 -12.21 -6.59
CA ILE A 73 -1.15 -11.48 -7.69
C ILE A 73 -0.62 -11.98 -9.04
N LEU A 74 0.71 -12.09 -9.21
CA LEU A 74 1.31 -12.59 -10.45
C LEU A 74 0.92 -14.04 -10.75
N ALA A 75 0.78 -14.89 -9.73
CA ALA A 75 0.28 -16.26 -9.91
C ALA A 75 -1.18 -16.28 -10.40
N LYS A 76 -2.02 -15.34 -9.96
CA LYS A 76 -3.41 -15.19 -10.43
C LYS A 76 -3.52 -14.60 -11.83
N THR A 77 -2.62 -13.72 -12.23
CA THR A 77 -2.63 -13.12 -13.59
C THR A 77 -2.12 -14.08 -14.67
N ARG A 78 -1.38 -15.12 -14.29
CA ARG A 78 -0.84 -16.14 -15.21
C ARG A 78 -1.74 -17.38 -15.38
N ALA A 79 -2.85 -17.44 -14.66
CA ALA A 79 -3.87 -18.49 -14.74
C ALA A 79 -5.06 -18.00 -15.56
#